data_AF-A0A7R9F6Q4-F1
#
_entry.id   AF-A0A7R9F6Q4-F1
#
_cell.length_a   1.000
_cell.length_b   1.000
_cell.length_c   1.000
_cell.angle_alpha   90.00
_cell.angle_beta   90.00
_cell.angle_gamma   90.00
#
_symmetry.space_group_name_H-M   'P 1'
#
loop_
_entity.id
_entity.type
_entity.pdbx_description
1 polymer ?
#
loop_
_entity_poly.entity_id
_entity_poly.type
_entity_poly.pdbx_seq_one_letter_code
_entity_poly.pdbx_strand_id
1 'polypeptide(L)'
;MNGKQQPYVYLNCGHVQGHHDWGKESGSRRCPMCFKVGPVVTLCMGIEPAFYVDAGAPTYAFNPCGHMASEKSIKYWSNIPIPHGTNGFEAQCPFCATPLEDSPGFVRLIFQDNVD
;
A
#
# COMPACT_ATOMS: atom_id res chain seq x y z
N MET A 1 -16.21 -3.04 -15.01
CA MET A 1 -15.61 -2.05 -14.10
C MET A 1 -14.67 -1.19 -14.91
N ASN A 2 -14.99 0.09 -15.09
CA ASN A 2 -14.24 1.00 -15.96
C ASN A 2 -12.95 1.40 -15.22
N GLY A 3 -11.81 0.77 -15.53
CA GLY A 3 -10.52 0.98 -14.88
C GLY A 3 -9.86 2.33 -15.17
N LYS A 4 -10.64 3.42 -15.22
CA LYS A 4 -10.17 4.66 -15.84
C LYS A 4 -9.25 5.54 -15.00
N GLN A 5 -9.17 5.41 -13.67
CA GLN A 5 -8.33 6.30 -12.86
C GLN A 5 -7.91 5.69 -11.51
N GLN A 6 -7.17 4.57 -11.50
CA GLN A 6 -6.65 4.04 -10.23
C GLN A 6 -5.51 4.94 -9.72
N PRO A 7 -5.59 5.45 -8.47
CA PRO A 7 -4.53 6.27 -7.91
C PRO A 7 -3.30 5.41 -7.58
N TYR A 8 -2.17 6.06 -7.41
CA TYR A 8 -0.91 5.44 -7.01
C TYR A 8 -0.34 6.10 -5.76
N VAL A 9 0.52 5.36 -5.07
CA VAL A 9 1.21 5.82 -3.85
C VAL A 9 2.71 5.74 -4.02
N TYR A 10 3.42 6.74 -3.50
CA TYR A 10 4.87 6.69 -3.29
C TYR A 10 5.16 6.00 -1.95
N LEU A 11 5.58 4.74 -1.97
CA LEU A 11 5.62 3.88 -0.76
C LEU A 11 6.57 4.39 0.33
N ASN A 12 7.61 5.14 -0.03
CA ASN A 12 8.54 5.72 0.95
C ASN A 12 7.99 6.94 1.71
N CYS A 13 6.89 7.56 1.25
CA CYS A 13 6.35 8.76 1.88
C CYS A 13 4.83 8.80 2.03
N GLY A 14 4.10 7.90 1.38
CA GLY A 14 2.64 7.78 1.51
C GLY A 14 1.83 8.76 0.66
N HIS A 15 2.46 9.70 -0.03
CA HIS A 15 1.74 10.62 -0.91
C HIS A 15 1.03 9.87 -2.03
N VAL A 16 -0.25 10.19 -2.21
CA VAL A 16 -1.12 9.63 -3.23
C VAL A 16 -1.30 10.63 -4.36
N GLN A 17 -1.33 10.15 -5.59
CA GLN A 17 -1.71 10.96 -6.74
C GLN A 17 -2.70 10.19 -7.63
N GLY A 18 -3.54 10.95 -8.35
CA GLY A 18 -4.46 10.39 -9.33
C GLY A 18 -3.71 9.75 -10.50
N HIS A 19 -4.39 8.89 -11.27
CA HIS A 19 -3.80 8.12 -12.36
C HIS A 19 -2.88 8.95 -13.27
N HIS A 20 -1.67 8.45 -13.46
CA HIS A 20 -0.69 9.01 -14.38
C HIS A 20 -0.14 7.87 -15.24
N ASP A 21 -0.16 8.02 -16.55
CA ASP A 21 0.43 7.04 -17.46
C ASP A 21 1.91 7.38 -17.62
N TRP A 22 2.80 6.53 -17.11
CA TRP A 22 4.24 6.69 -17.28
C TRP A 22 4.84 5.72 -18.30
N GLY A 23 4.01 5.06 -19.12
CA GLY A 23 4.48 4.00 -20.00
C GLY A 23 5.10 2.81 -19.26
N LYS A 24 6.06 2.14 -19.91
CA LYS A 24 6.57 0.80 -19.54
C LYS A 24 7.60 0.78 -18.40
N GLU A 25 7.72 1.86 -17.64
CA GLU A 25 8.77 2.05 -16.63
C GLU A 25 8.26 1.68 -15.23
N SER A 26 8.54 0.44 -14.82
CA SER A 26 8.51 0.00 -13.43
C SER A 26 9.78 0.48 -12.72
N GLY A 27 9.62 1.19 -11.60
CA GLY A 27 10.78 1.66 -10.84
C GLY A 27 10.47 2.63 -9.71
N SER A 28 11.52 2.98 -8.97
CA SER A 28 11.47 4.03 -7.97
C SER A 28 11.33 5.40 -8.64
N ARG A 29 10.45 6.26 -8.12
CA ARG A 29 10.28 7.63 -8.61
C ARG A 29 10.40 8.64 -7.48
N ARG A 30 10.73 9.87 -7.86
CA ARG A 30 10.75 11.02 -6.96
C ARG A 30 9.32 11.51 -6.72
N CYS A 31 8.87 11.51 -5.48
CA CYS A 31 7.61 12.10 -5.09
C CYS A 31 7.62 13.61 -5.39
N PRO A 32 6.66 14.18 -6.14
CA PRO A 32 6.65 15.60 -6.45
C PRO A 32 6.29 16.48 -5.23
N MET A 33 5.71 15.90 -4.18
CA MET A 33 5.30 16.63 -2.97
C MET A 33 6.44 16.81 -1.97
N CYS A 34 7.32 15.81 -1.85
CA CYS A 34 8.37 15.81 -0.82
C CYS A 34 9.75 15.37 -1.31
N PHE A 35 9.91 15.16 -2.61
CA PHE A 35 11.17 14.78 -3.29
C PHE A 35 11.81 13.47 -2.83
N LYS A 36 11.14 12.67 -1.99
CA LYS A 36 11.61 11.34 -1.59
C LYS A 36 11.54 10.39 -2.78
N VAL A 37 12.62 9.66 -3.03
CA VAL A 37 12.68 8.63 -4.07
C VAL A 37 12.25 7.30 -3.46
N GLY A 38 11.38 6.56 -4.16
CA GLY A 38 10.98 5.23 -3.73
C GLY A 38 10.00 4.56 -4.69
N PRO A 39 9.64 3.30 -4.43
CA PRO A 39 8.70 2.55 -5.25
C PRO A 39 7.36 3.27 -5.40
N VAL A 40 6.77 3.17 -6.59
CA VAL A 40 5.44 3.70 -6.89
C VAL A 40 4.55 2.56 -7.37
N VAL A 41 3.41 2.36 -6.70
CA VAL A 41 2.47 1.29 -7.00
C VAL A 41 1.04 1.80 -7.05
N THR A 42 0.18 1.10 -7.79
CA THR A 42 -1.25 1.39 -7.79
C THR A 42 -1.88 0.96 -6.47
N LEU A 43 -2.85 1.75 -6.01
CA LEU A 43 -3.61 1.44 -4.81
C LEU A 43 -4.79 0.54 -5.15
N CYS A 44 -4.95 -0.56 -4.42
CA CYS A 44 -6.03 -1.53 -4.64
C CYS A 44 -6.76 -1.85 -3.33
N MET A 45 -8.08 -2.07 -3.41
CA MET A 45 -8.85 -2.64 -2.31
C MET A 45 -8.73 -4.16 -2.35
N GLY A 46 -8.52 -4.78 -1.18
CA GLY A 46 -8.62 -6.24 -1.05
C GLY A 46 -10.05 -6.72 -1.27
N ILE A 47 -10.21 -7.86 -1.98
CA ILE A 47 -11.51 -8.40 -2.37
C ILE A 47 -12.22 -9.07 -1.17
N GLU A 48 -11.47 -9.80 -0.33
CA GLU A 48 -12.01 -10.64 0.73
C GLU A 48 -12.39 -9.81 1.99
N PRO A 49 -13.68 -9.64 2.32
CA PRO A 49 -14.09 -8.77 3.43
C PRO A 49 -13.66 -9.29 4.81
N ALA A 50 -13.49 -10.61 4.94
CA ALA A 50 -13.11 -11.26 6.19
C ALA A 50 -11.70 -10.89 6.68
N PHE A 51 -10.85 -10.34 5.80
CA PHE A 51 -9.51 -9.90 6.18
C PHE A 51 -9.46 -8.48 6.75
N TYR A 52 -10.55 -7.72 6.69
CA TYR A 52 -10.64 -6.43 7.37
C TYR A 52 -11.07 -6.66 8.83
N VAL A 53 -10.32 -6.11 9.78
CA VAL A 53 -10.59 -6.29 11.22
C VAL A 53 -11.56 -5.25 11.80
N ASP A 54 -12.02 -4.33 10.95
CA ASP A 54 -12.98 -3.26 11.18
C ASP A 54 -13.48 -2.68 9.85
N ALA A 55 -14.44 -1.76 9.93
CA ALA A 55 -15.00 -1.03 8.78
C ALA A 55 -14.46 0.41 8.66
N GLY A 56 -13.25 0.66 9.16
CA GLY A 56 -12.61 1.98 9.11
C GLY A 56 -12.17 2.40 7.70
N ALA A 57 -11.93 3.70 7.50
CA ALA A 57 -11.50 4.23 6.21
C ALA A 57 -10.11 3.70 5.79
N PRO A 58 -9.89 3.38 4.51
CA PRO A 58 -8.63 2.83 3.99
C PRO A 58 -7.55 3.93 3.90
N THR A 59 -6.93 4.21 5.04
CA THR A 59 -5.98 5.31 5.25
C THR A 59 -4.52 4.85 5.23
N TYR A 60 -4.28 3.56 5.01
CA TYR A 60 -2.96 2.95 4.96
C TYR A 60 -2.86 1.97 3.78
N ALA A 61 -1.65 1.67 3.33
CA ALA A 61 -1.37 0.61 2.34
C ALA A 61 -0.19 -0.27 2.76
N PHE A 62 -0.27 -1.57 2.45
CA PHE A 62 0.81 -2.52 2.67
C PHE A 62 1.97 -2.25 1.70
N ASN A 63 3.21 -2.34 2.20
CA ASN A 63 4.43 -2.21 1.41
C ASN A 63 4.97 -3.63 1.13
N PRO A 64 5.23 -4.02 -0.13
CA PRO A 64 5.24 -3.21 -1.36
C PRO A 64 3.97 -3.25 -2.21
N CYS A 65 2.95 -4.01 -1.82
CA CYS A 65 1.89 -4.38 -2.77
C CYS A 65 0.82 -3.30 -3.01
N GLY A 66 0.71 -2.27 -2.16
CA GLY A 66 -0.26 -1.19 -2.34
C GLY A 66 -1.71 -1.54 -1.98
N HIS A 67 -1.97 -2.72 -1.38
CA HIS A 67 -3.30 -3.04 -0.87
C HIS A 67 -3.66 -2.14 0.31
N MET A 68 -4.81 -1.50 0.20
CA MET A 68 -5.30 -0.53 1.17
C MET A 68 -6.09 -1.19 2.29
N ALA A 69 -5.94 -0.65 3.49
CA ALA A 69 -6.75 -1.02 4.64
C ALA A 69 -6.86 0.13 5.65
N SER A 70 -7.74 -0.03 6.64
CA SER A 70 -7.75 0.83 7.82
C SER A 70 -6.45 0.69 8.60
N GLU A 71 -6.15 1.67 9.47
CA GLU A 71 -5.02 1.59 10.38
C GLU A 71 -5.04 0.32 11.25
N LYS A 72 -6.22 -0.03 11.77
CA LYS A 72 -6.39 -1.18 12.65
C LYS A 72 -6.10 -2.49 11.90
N SER A 73 -6.63 -2.62 10.68
CA SER A 73 -6.42 -3.78 9.83
C SER A 73 -4.95 -3.93 9.44
N ILE A 74 -4.29 -2.84 9.03
CA ILE A 74 -2.89 -2.91 8.62
C ILE A 74 -1.96 -3.23 9.79
N LYS A 75 -2.17 -2.60 10.96
CA LYS A 75 -1.37 -2.90 12.15
C LYS A 75 -1.58 -4.33 12.64
N TYR A 76 -2.80 -4.86 12.56
CA TYR A 76 -3.07 -6.25 12.94
C TYR A 76 -2.24 -7.22 12.09
N TRP A 77 -2.36 -7.15 10.76
CA TRP A 77 -1.69 -8.09 9.87
C TRP A 77 -0.17 -7.90 9.80
N SER A 78 0.32 -6.68 9.96
CA SER A 78 1.77 -6.40 9.94
C SER A 78 2.49 -6.90 11.20
N ASN A 79 1.74 -7.18 12.28
CA ASN A 79 2.27 -7.75 13.52
C ASN A 79 1.99 -9.26 13.65
N ILE A 80 1.36 -9.90 12.66
CA ILE A 80 1.14 -11.34 12.67
C ILE A 80 2.24 -12.02 11.87
N PRO A 81 3.22 -12.62 12.53
CA PRO A 81 4.20 -13.46 11.86
C PRO A 81 3.50 -14.69 11.27
N ILE A 82 3.63 -14.89 9.96
CA ILE A 82 3.17 -16.11 9.30
C ILE A 82 4.38 -17.01 9.06
N PRO A 83 4.31 -18.31 9.42
CA PRO A 83 5.40 -19.24 9.14
C PRO A 83 5.59 -19.39 7.63
N HIS A 84 6.78 -19.02 7.14
CA HIS A 84 7.16 -19.13 5.73
C HIS A 84 8.19 -20.25 5.56
N GLY A 85 7.71 -21.47 5.34
CA GLY A 85 8.55 -22.65 5.10
C GLY A 85 9.62 -22.85 6.17
N THR A 86 10.88 -23.03 5.74
CA THR A 86 12.06 -23.18 6.63
C THR A 86 12.76 -21.85 6.95
N ASN A 87 12.24 -20.71 6.47
CA ASN A 87 12.97 -19.44 6.42
C ASN A 87 12.56 -18.42 7.49
N GLY A 88 11.66 -18.78 8.40
CA GLY A 88 11.28 -17.96 9.54
C GLY A 88 9.84 -17.45 9.47
N PHE A 89 9.58 -16.41 10.27
CA PHE A 89 8.27 -15.83 10.49
C PHE A 89 8.24 -14.43 9.90
N GLU A 90 7.44 -14.22 8.85
CA GLU A 90 7.35 -12.93 8.17
C GLU A 90 5.89 -12.52 8.01
N ALA A 91 5.59 -11.25 8.29
CA ALA A 91 4.28 -10.70 8.03
C ALA A 91 4.06 -10.56 6.52
N GLN A 92 2.82 -10.76 6.07
CA GLN A 92 2.43 -10.70 4.66
C GLN A 92 1.14 -9.91 4.50
N CYS A 93 0.94 -9.35 3.32
CA CYS A 93 -0.36 -8.82 2.93
C CYS A 93 -1.39 -9.96 2.89
N PRO A 94 -2.51 -9.90 3.64
CA PRO A 94 -3.50 -10.97 3.67
C PRO A 94 -4.26 -11.14 2.34
N PHE A 95 -4.24 -10.13 1.47
CA PHE A 95 -5.01 -10.12 0.23
C PHE A 95 -4.26 -10.75 -0.95
N CYS A 96 -2.93 -10.70 -0.97
CA CYS A 96 -2.13 -11.17 -2.09
C CYS A 96 -0.90 -12.00 -1.69
N ALA A 97 -0.72 -12.27 -0.39
CA ALA A 97 0.40 -13.02 0.18
C ALA A 97 1.79 -12.45 -0.13
N THR A 98 1.89 -11.22 -0.62
CA THR A 98 3.18 -10.54 -0.79
C THR A 98 3.81 -10.31 0.60
N PRO A 99 5.05 -10.77 0.84
CA PRO A 99 5.80 -10.47 2.06
C PRO A 99 5.90 -8.96 2.27
N LEU A 100 5.75 -8.52 3.51
CA LEU A 100 5.88 -7.10 3.82
C LEU A 100 7.35 -6.70 3.81
N GLU A 101 7.64 -5.62 3.09
CA GLU A 101 8.98 -5.04 3.00
C GLU A 101 9.11 -3.82 3.91
N ASP A 102 10.33 -3.60 4.42
CA ASP A 102 10.69 -2.60 5.42
C ASP A 102 9.94 -2.77 6.76
N SER A 103 10.48 -2.22 7.84
CA SER A 103 9.72 -2.08 9.09
C SER A 103 9.05 -0.70 9.09
N PRO A 104 7.71 -0.59 9.20
CA PRO A 104 6.78 -1.60 9.74
C PRO A 104 5.96 -2.41 8.71
N GLY A 105 6.31 -2.42 7.42
CA GLY A 105 5.60 -3.20 6.39
C GLY A 105 4.40 -2.49 5.75
N PHE A 106 4.20 -1.21 6.08
CA PHE A 106 3.09 -0.41 5.57
C PHE A 106 3.41 1.09 5.59
N VAL A 107 2.58 1.86 4.88
CA VAL A 107 2.67 3.32 4.83
C VAL A 107 1.30 3.96 5.05
N ARG A 108 1.26 5.09 5.74
CA ARG A 108 0.05 5.94 5.86
C ARG A 108 -0.16 6.69 4.55
N LEU A 109 -1.39 6.68 4.04
CA LEU A 109 -1.76 7.40 2.83
C LEU A 109 -1.98 8.89 3.12
N ILE A 110 -1.41 9.73 2.25
CA ILE A 110 -1.53 11.18 2.28
C ILE A 110 -2.14 11.61 0.96
N PHE A 111 -3.45 11.84 0.96
CA PHE A 111 -4.16 12.38 -0.18
C PHE A 111 -3.90 13.89 -0.26
N GLN A 112 -3.80 14.44 -1.48
CA GLN A 112 -3.74 15.88 -1.66
C GLN A 112 -5.08 16.47 -1.23
N ASP A 113 -5.08 17.37 -0.25
CA ASP A 113 -6.23 18.25 -0.01
C ASP A 113 -6.39 19.15 -1.25
N ASN A 114 -7.62 19.30 -1.74
CA ASN A 114 -7.91 20.25 -2.79
C ASN A 114 -7.57 21.65 -2.26
N VAL A 115 -6.47 22.23 -2.72
CA VAL A 115 -6.34 23.69 -2.74
C VAL A 115 -7.21 24.14 -3.92
N ASP A 116 -8.30 24.81 -3.57
CA ASP A 116 -9.22 25.53 -4.48
C ASP A 116 -8.48 26.30 -5.59
#